data_AF-A0A7X0XXC3-F1
#
_entry.id   AF-A0A7X0XXC3-F1
#
_cell.length_a   1.000
_cell.length_b   1.000
_cell.length_c   1.000
_cell.angle_alpha   90.00
_cell.angle_beta   90.00
_cell.angle_gamma   90.00
#
_symmetry.space_group_name_H-M   'P 1'
#
loop_
_entity.id
_entity.type
_entity.pdbx_description
1 polymer ?
#
loop_
_entity_poly.entity_id
_entity_poly.type
_entity_poly.pdbx_seq_one_letter_code
_entity_poly.pdbx_strand_id
1 'polypeptide(L)'
;MYINYNMDQLILPMDLETTIPEHHVSRTIHQQVEAIPEIDIQKWQTAEGRPSYHPKMMLKVILYAYSQGVTSGRKIASMTQENIPMMWLAGQQTPSYRTINRARISPHFDILLKNM
;
A
#
# COMPACT_ATOMS: atom_id res chain seq x y z
N MET A 1 32.11 -8.08 -23.27
CA MET A 1 30.90 -8.07 -24.12
C MET A 1 29.74 -7.59 -23.24
N TYR A 2 28.97 -6.59 -23.67
CA TYR A 2 27.84 -6.06 -22.88
C TYR A 2 26.51 -6.65 -23.36
N ILE A 3 25.51 -6.69 -22.49
CA ILE A 3 24.16 -7.12 -22.82
C ILE A 3 23.48 -5.97 -23.59
N ASN A 4 22.80 -6.27 -24.70
CA ASN A 4 22.08 -5.26 -25.47
C ASN A 4 21.00 -4.60 -24.60
N TYR A 5 21.01 -3.27 -24.55
CA TYR A 5 20.08 -2.46 -23.76
C TYR A 5 19.04 -1.85 -24.69
N ASN A 6 17.80 -2.35 -24.61
CA ASN A 6 16.67 -1.85 -25.38
C ASN A 6 15.47 -1.63 -24.44
N MET A 7 14.94 -0.40 -24.42
CA MET A 7 13.78 -0.02 -23.59
C MET A 7 12.46 -0.06 -24.36
N ASP A 8 12.49 -0.19 -25.68
CA ASP A 8 11.30 -0.14 -26.55
C ASP A 8 10.55 -1.48 -26.60
N GLN A 9 10.90 -2.42 -25.73
CA GLN A 9 10.30 -3.74 -25.68
C GLN A 9 9.00 -3.71 -24.87
N LEU A 10 7.89 -4.05 -25.52
CA LEU A 10 6.61 -4.27 -24.87
C LEU A 10 6.68 -5.53 -23.99
N ILE A 11 6.59 -5.35 -22.68
CA ILE A 11 6.46 -6.42 -21.70
C ILE A 11 5.11 -6.21 -21.01
N LEU A 12 4.26 -7.24 -21.00
CA LEU A 12 2.97 -7.21 -20.31
C LEU A 12 3.11 -7.95 -18.97
N PRO A 13 3.38 -7.27 -17.85
CA PRO A 13 3.46 -7.94 -16.56
C PRO A 13 2.06 -8.44 -16.19
N MET A 14 1.87 -9.76 -16.16
CA MET A 14 0.60 -10.38 -15.75
C MET A 14 0.31 -10.15 -14.26
N ASP A 15 1.35 -10.05 -13.44
CA ASP A 15 1.25 -9.77 -12.01
C ASP A 15 2.50 -9.05 -11.49
N LEU A 16 2.30 -7.93 -10.80
CA LEU A 16 3.37 -7.19 -10.13
C LEU A 16 4.07 -8.05 -9.07
N GLU A 17 3.39 -9.02 -8.48
CA GLU A 17 3.96 -9.91 -7.47
C GLU A 17 5.20 -10.65 -7.97
N THR A 18 5.22 -11.05 -9.25
CA THR A 18 6.34 -11.77 -9.87
C THR A 18 7.65 -10.98 -9.88
N THR A 19 7.54 -9.66 -9.83
CA THR A 19 8.71 -8.76 -9.81
C THR A 19 9.25 -8.51 -8.40
N ILE A 20 8.50 -8.93 -7.36
CA ILE A 20 8.83 -8.68 -5.95
C ILE A 20 9.50 -9.94 -5.35
N PRO A 21 10.74 -9.84 -4.84
CA PRO A 21 11.43 -10.95 -4.20
C PRO A 21 10.62 -11.57 -3.04
N GLU A 22 10.77 -12.88 -2.82
CA GLU A 22 10.04 -13.62 -1.78
C GLU A 22 10.32 -13.11 -0.36
N HIS A 23 11.54 -12.67 -0.09
CA HIS A 23 11.97 -12.13 1.22
C HIS A 23 11.83 -10.60 1.34
N HIS A 24 11.08 -9.96 0.44
CA HIS A 24 10.91 -8.52 0.46
C HIS A 24 9.97 -8.07 1.59
N VAL A 25 10.28 -6.94 2.23
CA VAL A 25 9.53 -6.38 3.38
C VAL A 25 8.04 -6.17 3.06
N SER A 26 7.70 -5.85 1.81
CA SER A 26 6.29 -5.70 1.39
C SER A 26 5.48 -6.98 1.60
N ARG A 27 6.06 -8.17 1.39
CA ARG A 27 5.36 -9.45 1.59
C ARG A 27 5.09 -9.70 3.08
N THR A 28 6.05 -9.41 3.95
CA THR A 28 5.86 -9.49 5.40
C THR A 28 4.75 -8.56 5.87
N ILE A 29 4.75 -7.30 5.41
CA ILE A 29 3.70 -6.33 5.74
C ILE A 29 2.34 -6.82 5.22
N HIS A 30 2.29 -7.35 4.00
CA HIS A 30 1.06 -7.89 3.43
C HIS A 30 0.48 -8.99 4.32
N GLN A 31 1.29 -9.98 4.70
CA GLN A 31 0.88 -11.10 5.54
C GLN A 31 0.39 -10.65 6.92
N GLN A 32 1.12 -9.74 7.57
CA GLN A 32 0.74 -9.21 8.88
C GLN A 32 -0.60 -8.47 8.83
N VAL A 33 -0.79 -7.60 7.83
CA VAL A 33 -2.04 -6.85 7.70
C VAL A 33 -3.22 -7.75 7.32
N GLU A 34 -2.99 -8.82 6.55
CA GLU A 34 -4.07 -9.75 6.22
C GLU A 34 -4.55 -10.59 7.40
N ALA A 35 -3.67 -10.87 8.37
CA ALA A 35 -4.02 -11.59 9.59
C ALA A 35 -5.03 -10.83 10.49
N ILE A 36 -5.22 -9.53 10.27
CA ILE A 36 -6.17 -8.71 11.03
C ILE A 36 -7.62 -9.17 10.73
N PRO A 37 -8.43 -9.50 11.75
CA PRO A 37 -9.80 -9.99 11.58
C PRO A 37 -10.73 -8.93 10.96
N GLU A 38 -11.65 -9.36 10.10
CA GLU A 38 -12.55 -8.47 9.36
C GLU A 38 -13.53 -7.67 10.24
N ILE A 39 -13.81 -8.17 11.45
CA ILE A 39 -14.70 -7.52 12.43
C ILE A 39 -14.23 -6.10 12.77
N ASP A 40 -12.92 -5.87 12.80
CA ASP A 40 -12.36 -4.53 13.07
C ASP A 40 -12.40 -3.60 11.85
N ILE A 41 -12.55 -4.16 10.65
CA ILE A 41 -12.65 -3.42 9.38
C ILE A 41 -14.09 -2.95 9.15
N GLN A 42 -15.09 -3.74 9.53
CA GLN A 42 -16.50 -3.36 9.33
C GLN A 42 -16.87 -2.08 10.10
N LYS A 43 -16.22 -1.81 11.24
CA LYS A 43 -16.36 -0.56 12.01
C LYS A 43 -15.95 0.70 11.22
N TRP A 44 -15.25 0.54 10.10
CA TRP A 44 -14.82 1.63 9.22
C TRP A 44 -15.75 1.88 8.04
N GLN A 45 -16.74 1.03 7.80
CA GLN A 45 -17.68 1.23 6.70
C GLN A 45 -18.58 2.42 7.03
N THR A 46 -18.35 3.54 6.34
CA THR A 46 -19.27 4.67 6.38
C THR A 46 -20.50 4.32 5.54
N ALA A 47 -21.69 4.42 6.13
CA ALA A 47 -22.95 4.15 5.45
C ALA A 47 -23.30 5.18 4.36
N GLU A 48 -22.70 6.38 4.42
CA GLU A 48 -23.01 7.50 3.54
C GLU A 48 -21.76 8.17 2.94
N GLY A 49 -21.89 8.69 1.73
CA GLY A 49 -20.83 9.40 1.01
C GLY A 49 -20.05 8.54 0.01
N ARG A 50 -18.92 9.06 -0.47
CA ARG A 50 -18.06 8.35 -1.44
C ARG A 50 -17.36 7.19 -0.73
N PRO A 51 -17.35 5.97 -1.31
CA PRO A 51 -16.64 4.83 -0.73
C PRO A 51 -15.18 5.19 -0.43
N SER A 52 -14.78 4.93 0.82
CA SER A 52 -13.40 5.12 1.24
C SER A 52 -12.53 3.96 0.74
N TYR A 53 -11.23 4.21 0.64
CA TYR A 53 -10.25 3.17 0.39
C TYR A 53 -10.29 2.08 1.47
N HIS A 54 -9.98 0.84 1.10
CA HIS A 54 -10.00 -0.27 2.05
C HIS A 54 -8.99 -0.05 3.20
N PRO A 55 -9.38 -0.18 4.49
CA PRO A 55 -8.50 0.09 5.62
C PRO A 55 -7.20 -0.73 5.60
N LYS A 56 -7.27 -2.03 5.27
CA LYS A 56 -6.08 -2.88 5.08
C LYS A 56 -5.12 -2.32 4.02
N MET A 57 -5.63 -1.83 2.89
CA MET A 57 -4.79 -1.26 1.83
C MET A 57 -4.10 0.01 2.34
N MET A 58 -4.84 0.90 2.99
CA MET A 58 -4.28 2.14 3.53
C MET A 58 -3.21 1.86 4.61
N LEU A 59 -3.45 0.86 5.46
CA LEU A 59 -2.49 0.41 6.47
C LEU A 59 -1.21 -0.13 5.82
N LYS A 60 -1.32 -1.01 4.82
CA LYS A 60 -0.17 -1.53 4.07
C LYS A 60 0.68 -0.41 3.46
N VAL A 61 0.05 0.58 2.81
CA VAL A 61 0.73 1.73 2.20
C VAL A 61 1.50 2.54 3.24
N ILE A 62 0.88 2.83 4.39
CA ILE A 62 1.51 3.63 5.45
C ILE A 62 2.66 2.86 6.12
N LEU A 63 2.44 1.60 6.49
CA LEU A 63 3.46 0.75 7.12
C LEU A 63 4.67 0.58 6.21
N TYR A 64 4.44 0.31 4.92
CA TYR A 64 5.54 0.16 3.97
C TYR A 64 6.31 1.46 3.77
N ALA A 65 5.63 2.60 3.63
CA ALA A 65 6.31 3.90 3.56
C ALA A 65 7.20 4.16 4.80
N TYR A 66 6.69 3.86 5.99
CA TYR A 66 7.44 4.04 7.24
C TYR A 66 8.62 3.08 7.36
N SER A 67 8.49 1.84 6.87
CA SER A 67 9.62 0.89 6.80
C SER A 67 10.78 1.42 5.95
N GLN A 68 10.47 2.28 4.97
CA GLN A 68 11.45 2.94 4.09
C GLN A 68 11.85 4.34 4.59
N GLY A 69 11.45 4.73 5.81
CA GLY A 69 11.74 6.06 6.38
C GLY A 69 10.97 7.22 5.73
N VAL A 70 9.95 6.95 4.91
CA VAL A 70 9.19 7.98 4.19
C VAL A 70 7.96 8.41 5.00
N THR A 71 8.01 9.61 5.56
CA THR A 71 6.91 10.17 6.36
C THR A 71 6.04 11.17 5.60
N SER A 72 6.57 11.84 4.58
CA SER A 72 5.84 12.84 3.80
C SER A 72 4.67 12.22 3.03
N GLY A 73 3.44 12.66 3.32
CA GLY A 73 2.25 12.14 2.65
C GLY A 73 2.25 12.35 1.13
N ARG A 74 2.90 13.42 0.64
CA ARG A 74 3.10 13.62 -0.82
C ARG A 74 4.05 12.60 -1.42
N LYS A 75 5.14 12.28 -0.71
CA LYS A 75 6.11 11.29 -1.16
C LYS A 75 5.48 9.90 -1.17
N ILE A 76 4.64 9.56 -0.19
CA ILE A 76 3.88 8.32 -0.19
C ILE A 76 2.92 8.25 -1.39
N ALA A 77 2.21 9.33 -1.69
CA ALA A 77 1.32 9.38 -2.85
C ALA A 77 2.06 9.26 -4.20
N SER A 78 3.34 9.64 -4.28
CA SER A 78 4.19 9.40 -5.45
C SER A 78 4.71 7.95 -5.48
N MET A 79 5.06 7.38 -4.31
CA MET A 79 5.44 5.97 -4.22
C MET A 79 4.35 5.02 -4.73
N THR A 80 3.06 5.33 -4.55
CA THR A 80 1.96 4.49 -5.07
C THR A 80 1.87 4.47 -6.60
N GLN A 81 2.62 5.34 -7.29
CA GLN A 81 2.68 5.42 -8.75
C GLN A 81 4.02 4.93 -9.31
N GLU A 82 5.10 5.12 -8.55
CA GLU A 82 6.47 4.93 -9.04
C GLU A 82 7.15 3.68 -8.45
N ASN A 83 6.72 3.19 -7.29
CA ASN A 83 7.38 2.09 -6.59
C ASN A 83 6.58 0.79 -6.73
N ILE A 84 7.15 -0.20 -7.42
CA ILE A 84 6.50 -1.49 -7.71
C ILE A 84 5.94 -2.18 -6.45
N PRO A 85 6.70 -2.37 -5.35
CA PRO A 85 6.14 -2.95 -4.12
C PRO A 85 4.97 -2.14 -3.54
N MET A 86 5.04 -0.81 -3.59
CA MET A 86 3.94 0.05 -3.13
C MET A 86 2.72 -0.07 -4.03
N MET A 87 2.90 -0.13 -5.35
CA MET A 87 1.83 -0.34 -6.32
C MET A 87 1.12 -1.68 -6.08
N TRP A 88 1.88 -2.74 -5.80
CA TRP A 88 1.33 -4.05 -5.45
C TRP A 88 0.55 -4.00 -4.12
N LEU A 89 1.11 -3.41 -3.06
CA LEU A 89 0.42 -3.26 -1.77
C LEU A 89 -0.85 -2.42 -1.87
N ALA A 90 -0.83 -1.40 -2.73
CA ALA A 90 -1.98 -0.53 -2.98
C ALA A 90 -3.01 -1.16 -3.93
N GLY A 91 -2.72 -2.32 -4.54
CA GLY A 91 -3.57 -2.91 -5.58
C GLY A 91 -3.77 -1.97 -6.78
N GLN A 92 -2.71 -1.26 -7.18
CA GLN A 92 -2.70 -0.23 -8.23
C GLN A 92 -3.58 1.00 -7.95
N GLN A 93 -4.07 1.15 -6.72
CA GLN A 93 -4.83 2.34 -6.30
C GLN A 93 -3.88 3.48 -5.92
N THR A 94 -4.27 4.71 -6.24
CA THR A 94 -3.42 5.90 -6.08
C THR A 94 -4.06 6.90 -5.09
N PRO A 95 -4.08 6.58 -3.78
CA PRO A 95 -4.67 7.48 -2.80
C PRO A 95 -3.92 8.81 -2.76
N SER A 96 -4.68 9.91 -2.74
CA SER A 96 -4.09 11.25 -2.66
C SER A 96 -3.39 11.48 -1.32
N TYR A 97 -2.43 12.40 -1.27
CA TYR A 97 -1.76 12.77 -0.01
C TYR A 97 -2.75 13.23 1.08
N ARG A 98 -3.89 13.83 0.70
CA ARG A 98 -4.94 14.27 1.64
C ARG A 98 -5.63 13.07 2.26
N THR A 99 -5.92 12.05 1.46
CA THR A 99 -6.51 10.78 1.91
C THR A 99 -5.56 10.07 2.88
N ILE A 100 -4.29 9.97 2.53
CA ILE A 100 -3.25 9.34 3.37
C ILE A 100 -3.14 10.08 4.72
N ASN A 101 -3.07 11.42 4.69
CA ASN A 101 -2.99 12.22 5.91
C ASN A 101 -4.25 12.11 6.77
N ARG A 102 -5.44 12.04 6.16
CA ARG A 102 -6.69 11.82 6.88
C ARG A 102 -6.72 10.46 7.57
N ALA A 103 -6.26 9.42 6.90
CA ALA A 103 -6.20 8.08 7.49
C ALA A 103 -5.29 8.06 8.73
N ARG A 104 -4.14 8.72 8.68
CA ARG A 104 -3.19 8.81 9.81
C ARG A 104 -3.75 9.48 11.06
N ILE A 105 -4.63 10.47 10.90
CA ILE A 105 -5.21 11.23 12.02
C ILE A 105 -6.49 10.54 12.53
N SER A 106 -7.02 9.57 11.78
CA SER A 106 -8.28 8.93 12.15
C SER A 106 -8.09 8.05 13.39
N PRO A 107 -8.94 8.17 14.44
CA PRO A 107 -8.84 7.35 15.65
C PRO A 107 -8.95 5.85 15.37
N HIS A 108 -9.64 5.50 14.29
CA HIS A 108 -9.81 4.11 13.89
C HIS A 108 -8.48 3.46 13.45
N PHE A 109 -7.54 4.25 12.91
CA PHE A 109 -6.23 3.75 12.47
C PHE A 109 -5.38 3.27 13.65
N ASP A 110 -5.46 3.97 14.79
CA ASP A 110 -4.77 3.60 16.02
C ASP A 110 -5.27 2.25 16.57
N ILE A 111 -6.54 1.92 16.34
CA ILE A 111 -7.11 0.62 16.77
C ILE A 111 -6.47 -0.52 15.96
N LEU A 112 -6.30 -0.34 14.65
CA LEU A 112 -5.68 -1.35 13.78
C LEU A 112 -4.22 -1.59 14.16
N LEU A 113 -3.48 -0.52 14.49
CA LEU A 113 -2.09 -0.63 14.93
C LEU A 113 -1.95 -1.37 16.27
N LYS A 114 -2.95 -1.29 17.16
CA LYS A 114 -2.96 -2.01 18.44
C LYS A 114 -3.31 -3.49 18.32
N ASN A 115 -4.01 -3.86 17.25
CA ASN A 115 -4.49 -5.21 16.99
C ASN A 115 -3.59 -6.00 16.01
N MET A 116 -2.44 -5.43 15.65
CA MET A 116 -1.40 -6.05 14.82
C MET A 116 -0.35 -6.72 15.71
#